data_AF-A0A1F2T425-F1
#
_entry.id   AF-A0A1F2T425-F1
#
_cell.length_a   1.000
_cell.length_b   1.000
_cell.length_c   1.000
_cell.angle_alpha   90.00
_cell.angle_beta   90.00
_cell.angle_gamma   90.00
#
_symmetry.space_group_name_H-M   'P 1'
#
loop_
_entity.id
_entity.type
_entity.pdbx_description
1 polymer ?
#
loop_
_entity_poly.entity_id
_entity_poly.type
_entity_poly.pdbx_seq_one_letter_code
_entity_poly.pdbx_strand_id
1 'polypeptide(L)'
;MRVTAMHTGVAAAVLAVAAGAFFEVRPPEAYGLCMACHGRDLVNWTLNAGLGTHLAVAPASLVFPVLTTIGVFGGALLAAVLRREFRWWMPERPVPSFAYGAIVMNCALIAGGCSIRLLLRSAAGETAGLMGFAGMVAGVVAGTYWLRWSASR
;
A
#
# COMPACT_ATOMS: atom_id res chain seq x y z
N MET A 1 -26.89 -3.05 10.07
CA MET A 1 -26.40 -1.79 9.45
C MET A 1 -25.48 -2.15 8.28
N ARG A 2 -25.74 -1.66 7.07
CA ARG A 2 -24.84 -1.91 5.93
C ARG A 2 -23.63 -0.99 6.08
N VAL A 3 -22.48 -1.57 6.40
CA VAL A 3 -21.22 -0.82 6.47
C VAL A 3 -20.91 -0.31 5.06
N THR A 4 -20.96 1.02 4.86
CA THR A 4 -20.62 1.64 3.57
C THR A 4 -19.15 2.07 3.56
N ALA A 5 -18.57 2.23 2.37
CA ALA A 5 -17.18 2.65 2.20
C ALA A 5 -16.86 3.97 2.92
N MET A 6 -17.84 4.87 3.03
CA MET A 6 -17.72 6.12 3.77
C MET A 6 -17.52 5.87 5.27
N HIS A 7 -18.33 4.99 5.89
CA HIS A 7 -18.21 4.69 7.33
C HIS A 7 -16.85 4.06 7.66
N THR A 8 -16.34 3.16 6.82
CA THR A 8 -15.01 2.57 6.99
C THR A 8 -13.89 3.59 6.80
N GLY A 9 -14.04 4.50 5.82
CA GLY A 9 -13.06 5.56 5.58
C GLY A 9 -12.96 6.53 6.76
N VAL A 10 -14.11 6.96 7.31
CA VAL A 10 -14.16 7.83 8.49
C VAL A 10 -13.56 7.13 9.71
N ALA A 11 -13.93 5.87 9.97
CA ALA A 11 -13.38 5.11 11.10
C ALA A 11 -11.86 4.94 10.99
N ALA A 12 -11.35 4.61 9.79
CA ALA A 12 -9.92 4.46 9.55
C ALA A 12 -9.16 5.78 9.72
N ALA A 13 -9.70 6.90 9.24
CA ALA A 13 -9.10 8.22 9.41
C ALA A 13 -9.03 8.63 10.89
N VAL A 14 -10.13 8.46 11.64
CA VAL A 14 -10.18 8.77 13.07
C VAL A 14 -9.20 7.91 13.87
N LEU A 15 -9.17 6.61 13.61
CA LEU A 15 -8.22 5.70 14.27
C LEU A 15 -6.77 6.03 13.94
N ALA A 16 -6.47 6.42 12.68
CA ALA A 16 -5.12 6.81 12.28
C ALA A 16 -4.64 8.08 13.00
N VAL A 17 -5.51 9.10 13.13
CA VAL A 17 -5.20 10.33 13.86
C VAL A 17 -5.04 10.05 15.36
N ALA A 18 -5.95 9.27 15.95
CA ALA A 18 -5.89 8.89 17.36
C ALA A 18 -4.62 8.09 17.69
N ALA A 19 -4.25 7.13 16.84
CA ALA A 19 -3.01 6.38 16.98
C ALA A 19 -1.77 7.27 16.83
N GLY A 20 -1.73 8.17 15.84
CA GLY A 20 -0.63 9.11 15.67
C GLY A 20 -0.42 10.01 16.90
N ALA A 21 -1.52 10.48 17.51
CA ALA A 21 -1.47 11.24 18.76
C ALA A 21 -0.99 10.39 19.96
N PHE A 22 -1.45 9.14 20.07
CA PHE A 22 -1.09 8.26 21.18
C PHE A 22 0.37 7.81 21.15
N PHE A 23 0.93 7.57 19.96
CA PHE A 23 2.31 7.12 19.79
C PHE A 23 3.32 8.27 19.63
N GLU A 24 2.87 9.54 19.68
CA GLU A 24 3.68 10.74 19.41
C GLU A 24 4.44 10.70 18.06
N VAL A 25 3.99 9.86 17.13
CA VAL A 25 4.60 9.73 15.81
C VAL A 25 3.98 10.77 14.90
N ARG A 26 4.78 11.74 14.45
CA ARG A 26 4.44 12.62 13.34
C ARG A 26 4.93 11.98 12.04
N PRO A 27 4.06 11.30 11.27
CA PRO A 27 4.47 10.79 9.97
C PRO A 27 4.89 11.99 9.09
N PRO A 28 5.84 11.80 8.16
CA PRO A 28 6.23 12.86 7.24
C PRO A 28 5.01 13.38 6.47
N GLU A 29 5.08 14.62 6.01
CA GLU A 29 4.02 15.26 5.25
C GLU A 29 3.58 14.38 4.05
N ALA A 30 2.26 14.24 3.89
CA ALA A 30 1.60 13.36 2.92
C ALA A 30 1.94 11.84 3.04
N TYR A 31 2.38 11.36 4.21
CA TYR A 31 2.65 9.94 4.46
C TYR A 31 1.41 9.20 4.99
N GLY A 32 0.58 8.70 4.07
CA GLY A 32 -0.56 7.84 4.39
C GLY A 32 -0.21 6.36 4.51
N LEU A 33 -1.25 5.50 4.53
CA LEU A 33 -1.08 4.05 4.45
C LEU A 33 -0.50 3.65 3.08
N CYS A 34 0.81 3.40 3.03
CA CYS A 34 1.51 3.05 1.81
C CYS A 34 1.96 1.59 1.81
N MET A 35 1.23 0.71 1.12
CA MET A 35 1.56 -0.73 1.09
C MET A 35 2.92 -1.02 0.43
N ALA A 36 3.38 -0.16 -0.49
CA ALA A 36 4.70 -0.31 -1.10
C ALA A 36 5.82 0.10 -0.13
N CYS A 37 5.74 1.30 0.43
CA CYS A 37 6.81 1.80 1.32
C CYS A 37 6.83 1.06 2.66
N HIS A 38 5.66 0.78 3.24
CA HIS A 38 5.57 0.05 4.52
C HIS A 38 5.97 -1.42 4.35
N GLY A 39 5.69 -2.02 3.19
CA GLY A 39 6.18 -3.35 2.84
C GLY A 39 7.70 -3.40 2.71
N ARG A 40 8.30 -2.45 1.98
CA ARG A 40 9.76 -2.31 1.86
C ARG A 40 10.40 -2.09 3.23
N ASP A 41 9.88 -1.18 4.04
CA ASP A 41 10.48 -0.84 5.32
C ASP A 41 10.38 -2.01 6.31
N LEU A 42 9.28 -2.78 6.29
CA LEU A 42 9.16 -4.02 7.06
C LEU A 42 10.25 -5.03 6.66
N VAL A 43 10.47 -5.23 5.35
CA VAL A 43 11.49 -6.15 4.83
C VAL A 43 12.91 -5.66 5.14
N ASN A 44 13.20 -4.38 4.94
CA ASN A 44 14.50 -3.81 5.27
C ASN A 44 14.78 -3.91 6.76
N TRP A 45 13.77 -3.68 7.62
CA TRP A 45 13.90 -3.82 9.06
C TRP A 45 14.19 -5.26 9.49
N THR A 46 13.46 -6.26 8.94
CA THR A 46 13.71 -7.67 9.28
C THR A 46 15.07 -8.16 8.78
N LEU A 47 15.51 -7.72 7.60
CA LEU A 47 16.84 -8.03 7.06
C LEU A 47 17.95 -7.34 7.84
N ASN A 48 17.77 -6.09 8.26
CA ASN A 48 18.73 -5.39 9.10
C ASN A 48 18.86 -6.09 10.47
N ALA A 49 17.74 -6.50 11.08
CA ALA A 49 17.72 -7.21 12.35
C ALA A 49 18.30 -8.64 12.27
N GLY A 50 18.03 -9.37 11.19
CA GLY A 50 18.45 -10.77 11.05
C GLY A 50 19.84 -10.98 10.44
N LEU A 51 20.30 -10.06 9.57
CA LEU A 51 21.54 -10.20 8.80
C LEU A 51 22.57 -9.09 9.09
N GLY A 52 22.26 -8.15 10.00
CA GLY A 52 23.17 -7.04 10.34
C GLY A 52 23.40 -6.06 9.19
N THR A 53 22.48 -6.00 8.23
CA THR A 53 22.57 -5.08 7.09
C THR A 53 22.18 -3.65 7.49
N HIS A 54 22.66 -2.65 6.75
CA HIS A 54 22.33 -1.23 6.96
C HIS A 54 21.49 -0.69 5.79
N LEU A 55 20.42 -1.40 5.44
CA LEU A 55 19.49 -0.95 4.40
C LEU A 55 18.75 0.30 4.89
N ALA A 56 18.49 1.23 3.97
CA ALA A 56 17.78 2.47 4.29
C ALA A 56 16.34 2.15 4.76
N VAL A 57 16.00 2.61 5.95
CA VAL A 57 14.69 2.48 6.59
C VAL A 57 14.16 3.90 6.83
N ALA A 58 12.88 4.13 6.59
CA ALA A 58 12.30 5.46 6.82
C ALA A 58 12.41 5.84 8.31
N PRO A 59 12.61 7.14 8.65
CA PRO A 59 12.78 7.57 10.04
C PRO A 59 11.58 7.23 10.94
N ALA A 60 10.37 7.18 10.38
CA ALA A 60 9.16 6.71 11.10
C ALA A 60 9.20 5.22 11.46
N SER A 61 10.00 4.42 10.75
CA SER A 61 10.16 2.97 10.95
C SER A 61 11.33 2.61 11.88
N LEU A 62 12.07 3.60 12.40
CA LEU A 62 13.16 3.37 13.36
C LEU A 62 12.66 3.16 14.79
N VAL A 63 11.54 3.79 15.16
CA VAL A 63 11.00 3.73 16.53
C VAL A 63 9.89 2.68 16.65
N PHE A 64 9.06 2.53 15.62
CA PHE A 64 8.04 1.49 15.56
C PHE A 64 8.23 0.69 14.27
N PRO A 65 8.46 -0.64 14.34
CA PRO A 65 8.41 -1.47 13.14
C PRO A 65 7.05 -1.21 12.51
N VAL A 66 7.00 -0.91 11.21
CA VAL A 66 5.76 -0.47 10.56
C VAL A 66 4.83 -1.67 10.42
N LEU A 67 4.14 -1.99 11.52
CA LEU A 67 3.16 -3.07 11.68
C LEU A 67 1.91 -2.81 10.86
N THR A 68 1.78 -1.70 10.15
CA THR A 68 0.58 -1.41 9.36
C THR A 68 0.34 -2.47 8.30
N THR A 69 1.38 -3.02 7.66
CA THR A 69 1.21 -4.06 6.64
C THR A 69 0.66 -5.33 7.27
N ILE A 70 1.19 -5.72 8.43
CA ILE A 70 0.74 -6.88 9.22
C ILE A 70 -0.67 -6.63 9.77
N GLY A 71 -0.95 -5.43 10.27
CA GLY A 71 -2.25 -5.03 10.81
C GLY A 71 -3.34 -4.94 9.74
N VAL A 72 -3.02 -4.43 8.55
CA VAL A 72 -3.94 -4.44 7.39
C VAL A 72 -4.22 -5.87 6.96
N PHE A 73 -3.19 -6.73 6.88
CA PHE A 73 -3.37 -8.13 6.51
C PHE A 73 -4.19 -8.90 7.56
N GLY A 74 -3.86 -8.75 8.84
CA GLY A 74 -4.58 -9.38 9.95
C GLY A 74 -6.01 -8.86 10.10
N GLY A 75 -6.21 -7.55 9.93
CA GLY A 75 -7.54 -6.92 9.95
C GLY A 75 -8.42 -7.37 8.78
N ALA A 76 -7.86 -7.44 7.57
CA ALA A 76 -8.57 -7.95 6.39
C ALA A 76 -8.92 -9.44 6.56
N LEU A 77 -8.00 -10.24 7.10
CA LEU A 77 -8.24 -11.66 7.39
C LEU A 77 -9.35 -11.83 8.44
N LEU A 78 -9.27 -11.10 9.56
CA LEU A 78 -10.26 -11.17 10.63
C LEU A 78 -11.65 -10.74 10.11
N ALA A 79 -11.71 -9.67 9.32
CA ALA A 79 -12.93 -9.22 8.68
C ALA A 79 -13.50 -10.29 7.74
N ALA A 80 -12.69 -10.90 6.88
CA ALA A 80 -13.13 -11.95 5.96
C ALA A 80 -13.63 -13.21 6.70
N VAL A 81 -12.97 -13.60 7.79
CA VAL A 81 -13.37 -14.75 8.63
C VAL A 81 -14.69 -14.46 9.35
N LEU A 82 -14.83 -13.28 9.97
CA LEU A 82 -16.05 -12.90 10.70
C LEU A 82 -17.27 -12.84 9.77
N ARG A 83 -17.04 -12.44 8.52
CA ARG A 83 -18.08 -12.40 7.48
C ARG A 83 -18.30 -13.72 6.75
N ARG A 84 -17.50 -14.75 7.06
CA ARG A 84 -17.49 -16.05 6.37
C ARG A 84 -17.31 -15.93 4.85
N GLU A 85 -16.62 -14.87 4.41
CA GLU A 85 -16.28 -14.61 3.00
C GLU A 85 -14.85 -15.08 2.68
N PHE A 86 -14.13 -15.61 3.67
CA PHE A 86 -12.79 -16.13 3.47
C PHE A 86 -12.80 -17.35 2.54
N ARG A 87 -12.06 -17.24 1.43
CA ARG A 87 -11.85 -18.32 0.47
C ARG A 87 -10.36 -18.43 0.18
N TRP A 88 -9.83 -19.64 0.32
CA TRP A 88 -8.48 -19.95 -0.14
C TRP A 88 -8.49 -20.00 -1.66
N TRP A 89 -7.70 -19.14 -2.30
CA TRP A 89 -7.58 -19.07 -3.76
C TRP A 89 -6.12 -19.06 -4.15
N MET A 90 -5.77 -19.84 -5.17
CA MET A 90 -4.42 -19.92 -5.71
C MET A 90 -4.44 -19.49 -7.18
N PRO A 91 -3.48 -18.66 -7.63
CA PRO A 91 -3.43 -18.24 -9.03
C PRO A 91 -3.18 -19.42 -9.97
N GLU A 92 -3.85 -19.43 -11.13
CA GLU A 92 -3.65 -20.44 -12.18
C GLU A 92 -2.21 -20.46 -12.71
N ARG A 93 -1.54 -19.29 -12.71
CA ARG A 93 -0.14 -19.14 -13.13
C ARG A 93 0.67 -18.43 -12.04
N PRO A 94 1.24 -19.15 -11.06
CA PRO A 94 1.87 -18.54 -9.88
C PRO A 94 3.14 -17.76 -10.22
N VAL A 95 4.00 -18.30 -11.08
CA VAL A 95 5.28 -17.69 -11.46
C VAL A 95 5.11 -16.32 -12.13
N PRO A 96 4.32 -16.17 -13.23
CA PRO A 96 4.15 -14.86 -13.85
C PRO A 96 3.39 -13.89 -12.93
N SER A 97 2.45 -14.37 -12.11
CA SER A 97 1.73 -13.51 -11.15
C SER A 97 2.70 -12.90 -10.12
N PHE A 98 3.65 -13.69 -9.62
CA PHE A 98 4.70 -13.20 -8.74
C PHE A 98 5.62 -12.20 -9.46
N ALA A 99 6.04 -12.49 -10.69
CA ALA A 99 6.86 -11.58 -11.48
C ALA A 99 6.17 -10.23 -11.73
N TYR A 100 4.88 -10.21 -12.05
CA TYR A 100 4.11 -8.97 -12.17
C TYR A 100 4.06 -8.19 -10.85
N GLY A 101 3.89 -8.87 -9.71
CA GLY A 101 3.95 -8.24 -8.40
C GLY A 101 5.30 -7.58 -8.12
N ALA A 102 6.41 -8.26 -8.46
CA ALA A 102 7.75 -7.70 -8.32
C ALA A 102 7.96 -6.46 -9.20
N ILE A 103 7.50 -6.51 -10.47
CA ILE A 103 7.58 -5.36 -11.38
C ILE A 103 6.79 -4.18 -10.82
N VAL A 104 5.55 -4.40 -10.39
CA VAL A 104 4.69 -3.36 -9.80
C VAL A 104 5.33 -2.74 -8.56
N MET A 105 5.94 -3.55 -7.69
CA MET A 105 6.63 -3.05 -6.51
C MET A 105 7.80 -2.14 -6.86
N ASN A 106 8.64 -2.54 -7.82
CA ASN A 106 9.76 -1.73 -8.29
C ASN A 106 9.28 -0.41 -8.92
N CYS A 107 8.27 -0.47 -9.79
CA CYS A 107 7.69 0.73 -10.39
C CYS A 107 7.04 1.66 -9.35
N ALA A 108 6.38 1.13 -8.32
CA ALA A 108 5.80 1.92 -7.23
C ALA A 108 6.87 2.62 -6.38
N LEU A 109 8.01 1.96 -6.16
CA LEU A 109 9.14 2.55 -5.47
C LEU A 109 9.80 3.67 -6.30
N ILE A 110 9.96 3.47 -7.62
CA ILE A 110 10.46 4.49 -8.54
C ILE A 110 9.51 5.70 -8.59
N ALA A 111 8.20 5.46 -8.65
CA ALA A 111 7.19 6.52 -8.60
C ALA A 111 7.13 7.24 -7.23
N GLY A 112 7.79 6.70 -6.20
CA GLY A 112 7.84 7.31 -4.87
C GLY A 112 6.59 7.10 -4.02
N GLY A 113 5.76 6.10 -4.33
CA GLY A 113 4.57 5.76 -3.55
C GLY A 113 3.61 4.79 -4.22
N CYS A 114 2.67 4.25 -3.43
CA CYS A 114 1.49 3.55 -3.95
C CYS A 114 0.37 4.55 -4.31
N SER A 115 -0.75 4.05 -4.85
CA SER A 115 -1.94 4.85 -5.21
C SER A 115 -2.35 5.87 -4.15
N ILE A 116 -2.49 5.44 -2.89
CA ILE A 116 -2.89 6.30 -1.77
C ILE A 116 -1.83 7.37 -1.49
N ARG A 117 -0.54 7.02 -1.46
CA ARG A 117 0.54 7.98 -1.18
C ARG A 117 0.69 9.00 -2.32
N LEU A 118 0.58 8.56 -3.57
CA LEU A 118 0.62 9.45 -4.73
C LEU A 118 -0.55 10.45 -4.70
N LEU A 119 -1.75 9.97 -4.33
CA LEU A 119 -2.94 10.82 -4.19
C LEU A 119 -2.79 11.83 -3.03
N LEU A 120 -2.20 11.44 -1.91
CA LEU A 120 -1.96 12.37 -0.80
C LEU A 120 -0.88 13.40 -1.14
N ARG A 121 0.18 13.00 -1.85
CA ARG A 121 1.22 13.93 -2.33
C ARG A 121 0.66 14.92 -3.34
N SER A 122 -0.22 14.46 -4.26
CA SER A 122 -0.88 15.36 -5.19
C SER A 122 -1.86 16.32 -4.48
N ALA A 123 -2.58 15.83 -3.45
CA ALA A 123 -3.43 16.68 -2.61
C ALA A 123 -2.63 17.71 -1.79
N ALA A 124 -1.40 17.40 -1.41
CA ALA A 124 -0.47 18.34 -0.78
C ALA A 124 0.14 19.36 -1.76
N GLY A 125 -0.21 19.30 -3.05
CA GLY A 125 0.30 20.23 -4.07
C GLY A 125 1.66 19.84 -4.65
N GLU A 126 2.16 18.64 -4.38
CA GLU A 126 3.47 18.21 -4.88
C GLU A 126 3.41 17.76 -6.35
N THR A 127 4.21 18.41 -7.21
CA THR A 127 4.21 18.16 -8.66
C THR A 127 4.64 16.74 -9.02
N ALA A 128 5.61 16.18 -8.31
CA ALA A 128 6.06 14.80 -8.49
C ALA A 128 4.96 13.79 -8.16
N GLY A 129 4.19 14.04 -7.09
CA GLY A 129 3.04 13.22 -6.72
C GLY A 129 1.94 13.27 -7.78
N LEU A 130 1.66 14.47 -8.32
CA LEU A 130 0.68 14.66 -9.38
C LEU A 130 1.07 13.93 -10.68
N MET A 131 2.32 14.06 -11.12
CA MET A 131 2.83 13.36 -12.31
C MET A 131 2.81 11.84 -12.13
N GLY A 132 3.24 11.35 -10.96
CA GLY A 132 3.20 9.92 -10.64
C GLY A 132 1.77 9.36 -10.63
N PHE A 133 0.82 10.10 -10.04
CA PHE A 133 -0.59 9.71 -10.04
C PHE A 133 -1.19 9.72 -11.45
N ALA A 134 -0.95 10.78 -12.24
CA ALA A 134 -1.42 10.87 -13.62
C ALA A 134 -0.87 9.74 -14.49
N GLY A 135 0.42 9.42 -14.35
CA GLY A 135 1.05 8.28 -15.04
C GLY A 135 0.43 6.94 -14.64
N MET A 136 0.13 6.73 -13.36
CA MET A 136 -0.57 5.54 -12.88
C MET A 136 -1.97 5.42 -13.51
N VAL A 137 -2.74 6.51 -13.52
CA VAL A 137 -4.09 6.54 -14.13
C VAL A 137 -4.02 6.24 -15.62
N ALA A 138 -3.12 6.92 -16.35
CA ALA A 138 -2.93 6.68 -17.79
C ALA A 138 -2.54 5.22 -18.09
N GLY A 139 -1.62 4.65 -17.29
CA GLY A 139 -1.19 3.26 -17.43
C GLY A 139 -2.33 2.26 -17.20
N VAL A 140 -3.16 2.46 -16.17
CA VAL A 140 -4.33 1.62 -15.91
C VAL A 140 -5.37 1.73 -17.03
N VAL A 141 -5.65 2.93 -17.52
CA VAL A 141 -6.59 3.14 -18.63
C VAL A 141 -6.09 2.49 -19.91
N ALA A 142 -4.82 2.68 -20.27
CA ALA A 142 -4.23 2.04 -21.45
C ALA A 142 -4.22 0.51 -21.32
N GLY A 143 -3.83 -0.02 -20.16
CA GLY A 143 -3.81 -1.45 -19.89
C GLY A 143 -5.19 -2.09 -19.96
N THR A 144 -6.20 -1.46 -19.37
CA THR A 144 -7.59 -1.94 -19.44
C THR A 144 -8.14 -1.91 -20.86
N TYR A 145 -7.85 -0.86 -21.64
CA TYR A 145 -8.24 -0.79 -23.04
C TYR A 145 -7.57 -1.89 -23.88
N TRP A 146 -6.28 -2.12 -23.66
CA TRP A 146 -5.52 -3.18 -24.33
C TRP A 146 -6.06 -4.58 -24.01
N LEU A 147 -6.31 -4.87 -22.73
CA LEU A 147 -6.88 -6.16 -22.30
C LEU A 147 -8.25 -6.38 -22.91
N ARG A 148 -9.10 -5.35 -22.94
CA ARG A 148 -10.41 -5.41 -23.57
C ARG A 148 -10.31 -5.68 -25.07
N TRP A 149 -9.41 -4.98 -25.76
CA TRP A 149 -9.17 -5.16 -27.18
C TRP A 149 -8.66 -6.58 -27.49
N SER A 150 -7.70 -7.07 -26.70
CA SER A 150 -7.15 -8.43 -26.85
C SER A 150 -8.17 -9.53 -26.58
N ALA A 151 -9.16 -9.31 -25.70
CA ALA A 151 -10.22 -10.28 -25.43
C ALA A 151 -11.34 -10.27 -26.49
N SER A 152 -11.42 -9.21 -27.30
CA SER A 152 -12.39 -9.07 -28.39
C SER A 152 -11.91 -9.60 -29.74
N ARG A 153 -10.63 -10.00 -29.83
CA ARG A 153 -10.05 -10.72 -30.97
C ARG A 153 -10.02 -12.21 -30.67
#